data_AF-A0A8H2VY50-F1
#
_entry.id   AF-A0A8H2VY50-F1
#
_cell.length_a   1.000
_cell.length_b   1.000
_cell.length_c   1.000
_cell.angle_alpha   90.00
_cell.angle_beta   90.00
_cell.angle_gamma   90.00
#
_symmetry.space_group_name_H-M   'P 1'
#
loop_
_entity.id
_entity.type
_entity.pdbx_description
1 polymer ?
#
loop_
_entity_poly.entity_id
_entity_poly.type
_entity_poly.pdbx_seq_one_letter_code
_entity_poly.pdbx_strand_id
1 'polypeptide(L)'
;MNTEITKPCHIWRRQGKCWRGASCKFSHSFEHNTEGCDADGRKVFYPTGTARMPAQASRNTGTVIATISLSSLEPYDANNFITITGFKYVTSYNISNGKPTTIMVPGSPPKWSPPALPTTLQSNIGSKLTDKEAYQAQVSTNSLFAALSVSIAHTDTRTLPSTDLIIDRNVLRKLLDFVGGKVDQSWELNVQMVRNTMVFEKNEQGVARYSSQGYGIPFERAFLKYEDDSLKGTSGHYRMATYEIGGMQWMVRFEVDGYYDVRSTKDITGSFQSLDLGQARHGLQSLNTNPNVNESSYQGIRIVKSEIEMCILPMIEVKTAKVGKSPTRAKWMPQLYFSQVKHLIIANHNDGVFEKSYITESDKSEDMREWEVANQEKLQKLLQLIRAVKNTVNKTKGRKATVLCKKSEKKDEILILEQKTKGLKLGEGVTEQLWGPPATNVIQSF
;
A
#
# COMPACT_ATOMS: atom_id res chain seq x y z
N MET A 1 52.26 -10.96 20.22
CA MET A 1 51.62 -12.25 19.93
C MET A 1 50.67 -12.05 18.75
N ASN A 2 51.00 -12.63 17.58
CA ASN A 2 50.19 -12.51 16.37
C ASN A 2 48.90 -13.33 16.52
N THR A 3 47.75 -12.68 16.57
CA THR A 3 46.45 -13.34 16.43
C THR A 3 46.13 -13.47 14.94
N GLU A 4 46.39 -14.64 14.34
CA GLU A 4 45.91 -14.95 13.00
C GLU A 4 44.38 -14.92 12.98
N ILE A 5 43.81 -13.97 12.23
CA ILE A 5 42.37 -13.86 12.00
C ILE A 5 41.95 -15.01 11.07
N THR A 6 41.43 -16.09 11.65
CA THR A 6 40.88 -17.20 10.87
C THR A 6 39.55 -16.80 10.24
N LYS A 7 39.47 -16.86 8.90
CA LYS A 7 38.25 -16.52 8.14
C LYS A 7 37.10 -17.48 8.50
N PRO A 8 35.84 -17.02 8.58
CA PRO A 8 34.71 -17.87 8.99
C PRO A 8 34.27 -18.82 7.87
N CYS A 9 33.85 -20.04 8.25
CA CYS A 9 33.31 -21.02 7.30
C CYS A 9 31.90 -20.62 6.84
N HIS A 10 31.76 -20.22 5.57
CA HIS A 10 30.47 -19.83 5.01
C HIS A 10 29.44 -20.95 4.95
N ILE A 11 29.89 -22.21 4.75
CA ILE A 11 29.01 -23.38 4.70
C ILE A 11 28.41 -23.64 6.09
N TRP A 12 29.27 -23.65 7.11
CA TRP A 12 28.84 -23.79 8.49
C TRP A 12 27.91 -22.66 8.95
N ARG A 13 28.23 -21.39 8.63
CA ARG A 13 27.35 -20.26 8.98
C ARG A 13 25.96 -20.32 8.34
N ARG A 14 25.83 -20.90 7.15
CA ARG A 14 24.56 -20.95 6.41
C ARG A 14 23.70 -22.14 6.83
N GLN A 15 24.31 -23.24 7.24
CA GLN A 15 23.61 -24.53 7.42
C GLN A 15 23.76 -25.12 8.83
N GLY A 16 24.58 -24.52 9.70
CA GLY A 16 24.93 -25.05 11.03
C GLY A 16 25.79 -26.32 10.99
N LYS A 17 26.11 -26.85 9.81
CA LYS A 17 26.90 -28.06 9.58
C LYS A 17 27.88 -27.83 8.43
N CYS A 18 29.11 -28.33 8.57
CA CYS A 18 30.13 -28.30 7.52
C CYS A 18 30.58 -29.74 7.27
N TRP A 19 30.60 -30.17 6.01
CA TRP A 19 31.01 -31.53 5.65
C TRP A 19 32.48 -31.83 5.98
N ARG A 20 33.30 -30.79 6.19
CA ARG A 20 34.69 -30.94 6.67
C ARG A 20 34.80 -30.99 8.20
N GLY A 21 33.72 -30.82 8.95
CA GLY A 21 33.70 -30.95 10.41
C GLY A 21 34.88 -30.25 11.10
N ALA A 22 35.56 -30.98 12.00
CA ALA A 22 36.74 -30.49 12.73
C ALA A 22 38.00 -30.30 11.86
N SER A 23 38.04 -30.85 10.63
CA SER A 23 39.15 -30.65 9.69
C SER A 23 38.95 -29.45 8.75
N CYS A 24 37.95 -28.60 9.02
CA CYS A 24 37.75 -27.36 8.28
C CYS A 24 38.83 -26.33 8.65
N LYS A 25 39.51 -25.77 7.64
CA LYS A 25 40.53 -24.71 7.82
C LYS A 25 39.95 -23.32 8.17
N PHE A 26 38.64 -23.22 8.41
CA PHE A 26 37.90 -21.98 8.63
C PHE A 26 37.09 -22.06 9.94
N SER A 27 36.88 -20.94 10.63
CA SER A 27 36.27 -20.94 11.96
C SER A 27 34.79 -21.36 11.93
N HIS A 28 34.42 -22.19 12.93
CA HIS A 28 33.06 -22.62 13.27
C HIS A 28 32.60 -21.99 14.60
N SER A 29 33.00 -20.75 14.91
CA SER A 29 32.48 -19.98 16.05
C SER A 29 31.48 -18.90 15.60
N PHE A 30 30.48 -18.63 16.44
CA PHE A 30 29.44 -17.60 16.23
C PHE A 30 29.81 -16.23 16.84
N GLU A 31 31.04 -16.03 17.30
CA GLU A 31 31.41 -14.83 18.04
C GLU A 31 31.38 -13.58 17.15
N HIS A 32 30.80 -12.51 17.72
CA HIS A 32 30.42 -11.20 17.15
C HIS A 32 28.99 -11.10 16.56
N ASN A 33 27.99 -11.04 17.46
CA ASN A 33 26.93 -10.01 17.49
C ASN A 33 26.06 -10.17 18.76
N THR A 34 25.73 -9.03 19.40
CA THR A 34 25.15 -8.85 20.75
C THR A 34 23.77 -9.49 20.97
N GLU A 35 23.52 -9.88 22.22
CA GLU A 35 22.61 -10.94 22.67
C GLU A 35 21.20 -10.49 23.12
N GLY A 36 20.23 -11.40 22.99
CA GLY A 36 18.98 -11.47 23.76
C GLY A 36 18.43 -12.91 23.72
N CYS A 37 18.12 -13.48 24.88
CA CYS A 37 17.68 -14.87 25.06
C CYS A 37 16.17 -14.94 25.34
N ASP A 38 15.50 -16.04 24.96
CA ASP A 38 14.11 -16.32 25.34
C ASP A 38 14.00 -17.07 26.69
N ALA A 39 12.76 -17.30 27.15
CA ALA A 39 12.44 -17.85 28.46
C ALA A 39 12.91 -19.30 28.70
N ASP A 40 13.35 -20.01 27.67
CA ASP A 40 13.94 -21.36 27.75
C ASP A 40 15.47 -21.35 27.57
N GLY A 41 16.10 -20.17 27.62
CA GLY A 41 17.56 -20.02 27.52
C GLY A 41 18.12 -20.28 26.12
N ARG A 42 17.29 -20.27 25.07
CA ARG A 42 17.75 -20.36 23.68
C ARG A 42 18.03 -18.96 23.15
N LYS A 43 19.22 -18.78 22.56
CA LYS A 43 19.59 -17.52 21.89
C LYS A 43 18.80 -17.37 20.59
N VAL A 44 17.89 -16.41 20.56
CA VAL A 44 17.06 -16.09 19.39
C VAL A 44 17.87 -15.17 18.46
N PHE A 45 18.13 -15.64 17.24
CA PHE A 45 18.71 -14.79 16.20
C PHE A 45 17.67 -13.77 15.73
N TYR A 46 17.87 -12.50 16.08
CA TYR A 46 17.21 -11.38 15.40
C TYR A 46 18.04 -10.99 14.18
N PRO A 47 17.61 -11.29 12.94
CA PRO A 47 18.21 -10.64 11.79
C PRO A 47 17.86 -9.15 11.87
N THR A 48 18.83 -8.31 12.24
CA THR A 48 18.75 -6.87 11.98
C THR A 48 18.46 -6.71 10.50
N GLY A 49 17.29 -6.12 10.19
CA GLY A 49 16.78 -5.96 8.85
C GLY A 49 17.63 -5.03 7.99
N THR A 50 18.81 -5.50 7.56
CA THR A 50 19.38 -5.06 6.30
C THR A 50 18.69 -5.90 5.24
N ALA A 51 17.63 -5.35 4.64
CA ALA A 51 17.13 -5.84 3.37
C ALA A 51 18.26 -5.71 2.34
N ARG A 52 19.11 -6.74 2.24
CA ARG A 52 19.85 -6.99 1.02
C ARG A 52 18.78 -7.27 -0.02
N MET A 53 18.55 -6.32 -0.94
CA MET A 53 17.95 -6.70 -2.21
C MET A 53 18.81 -7.85 -2.74
N PRO A 54 18.25 -9.04 -3.05
CA PRO A 54 18.98 -9.95 -3.91
C PRO A 54 19.27 -9.18 -5.20
N ALA A 55 20.43 -9.42 -5.80
CA ALA A 55 20.96 -8.77 -7.02
C ALA A 55 20.08 -8.96 -8.29
N GLN A 56 18.78 -9.17 -8.11
CA GLN A 56 17.77 -9.47 -9.12
C GLN A 56 17.02 -8.21 -9.57
N ALA A 57 17.02 -7.13 -8.78
CA ALA A 57 16.40 -5.83 -9.12
C ALA A 57 16.98 -5.19 -10.40
N SER A 58 18.23 -5.50 -10.77
CA SER A 58 18.89 -4.93 -11.96
C SER A 58 18.72 -5.73 -13.26
N ARG A 59 18.01 -6.86 -13.26
CA ARG A 59 17.91 -7.69 -14.50
C ARG A 59 16.89 -7.15 -15.51
N ASN A 60 15.93 -6.37 -15.04
CA ASN A 60 14.75 -5.95 -15.82
C ASN A 60 14.75 -4.46 -16.20
N THR A 61 15.84 -3.76 -15.84
CA THR A 61 16.08 -2.36 -16.16
C THR A 61 17.22 -2.22 -17.16
N GLY A 62 17.16 -1.19 -18.00
CA GLY A 62 18.20 -0.81 -18.96
C GLY A 62 19.03 0.37 -18.47
N THR A 63 19.39 1.25 -19.40
CA THR A 63 20.22 2.43 -19.12
C THR A 63 19.48 3.46 -18.27
N VAL A 64 20.24 4.34 -17.61
CA VAL A 64 19.69 5.52 -16.94
C VAL A 64 19.24 6.51 -18.00
N ILE A 65 17.95 6.87 -17.97
CA ILE A 65 17.32 7.85 -18.85
C ILE A 65 17.45 9.25 -18.25
N ALA A 66 17.20 9.36 -16.94
CA ALA A 66 17.32 10.62 -16.21
C ALA A 66 17.63 10.36 -14.74
N THR A 67 18.21 11.36 -14.08
CA THR A 67 18.36 11.42 -12.62
C THR A 67 17.61 12.65 -12.13
N ILE A 68 16.76 12.48 -11.12
CA ILE A 68 16.04 13.55 -10.45
C ILE A 68 16.67 13.72 -9.08
N SER A 69 17.36 14.83 -8.85
CA SER A 69 17.89 15.17 -7.53
C SER A 69 16.83 15.82 -6.67
N LEU A 70 16.88 15.61 -5.36
CA LEU A 70 16.02 16.24 -4.37
C LEU A 70 16.19 17.77 -4.39
N SER A 71 17.42 18.23 -4.63
CA SER A 71 17.73 19.65 -4.79
C SER A 71 17.13 20.28 -6.06
N SER A 72 16.79 19.48 -7.09
CA SER A 72 16.10 20.00 -8.28
C SER A 72 14.60 20.20 -8.07
N LEU A 73 14.06 19.70 -6.97
CA LEU A 73 12.64 19.81 -6.62
C LEU A 73 12.43 21.07 -5.78
N GLU A 74 12.48 22.22 -6.43
CA GLU A 74 12.17 23.48 -5.76
C GLU A 74 10.66 23.58 -5.47
N PRO A 75 10.26 23.98 -4.24
CA PRO A 75 8.86 24.22 -3.92
C PRO A 75 8.28 25.32 -4.81
N TYR A 76 6.96 25.30 -5.03
CA TYR A 76 6.27 26.39 -5.72
C TYR A 76 6.34 27.68 -4.90
N ASP A 77 6.06 28.83 -5.53
CA ASP A 77 5.84 30.09 -4.83
C ASP A 77 4.87 29.93 -3.66
N ALA A 78 5.13 30.67 -2.57
CA ALA A 78 4.44 30.56 -1.28
C ALA A 78 2.90 30.72 -1.34
N ASN A 79 2.37 31.22 -2.47
CA ASN A 79 0.93 31.41 -2.69
C ASN A 79 0.19 30.14 -3.14
N ASN A 80 0.90 29.06 -3.52
CA ASN A 80 0.29 27.81 -3.95
C ASN A 80 0.18 26.82 -2.80
N PHE A 81 -0.85 27.00 -1.96
CA PHE A 81 -1.20 26.06 -0.91
C PHE A 81 -1.75 24.77 -1.52
N ILE A 82 -1.12 23.64 -1.20
CA ILE A 82 -1.50 22.31 -1.68
C ILE A 82 -2.49 21.71 -0.70
N THR A 83 -3.69 21.43 -1.20
CA THR A 83 -4.73 20.76 -0.45
C THR A 83 -5.39 19.67 -1.28
N ILE A 84 -5.92 18.64 -0.62
CA ILE A 84 -6.77 17.62 -1.25
C ILE A 84 -8.21 18.13 -1.28
N THR A 85 -8.80 18.21 -2.47
CA THR A 85 -10.20 18.62 -2.66
C THR A 85 -10.95 17.63 -3.56
N GLY A 86 -12.28 17.74 -3.59
CA GLY A 86 -13.09 16.93 -4.51
C GLY A 86 -12.98 15.42 -4.32
N PHE A 87 -12.79 14.95 -3.07
CA PHE A 87 -12.73 13.52 -2.78
C PHE A 87 -14.02 12.82 -3.20
N LYS A 88 -13.90 11.88 -4.14
CA LYS A 88 -14.98 11.05 -4.66
C LYS A 88 -14.56 9.59 -4.57
N TYR A 89 -15.35 8.79 -3.90
CA TYR A 89 -15.18 7.34 -3.91
C TYR A 89 -15.58 6.77 -5.27
N VAL A 90 -14.81 5.79 -5.78
CA VAL A 90 -15.00 5.21 -7.12
C VAL A 90 -15.47 3.75 -7.05
N THR A 91 -14.72 2.89 -6.36
CA THR A 91 -15.05 1.47 -6.20
C THR A 91 -14.26 0.85 -5.06
N SER A 92 -14.61 -0.39 -4.71
CA SER A 92 -13.83 -1.22 -3.80
C SER A 92 -13.90 -2.69 -4.17
N TYR A 93 -12.99 -3.47 -3.61
CA TYR A 93 -13.01 -4.91 -3.74
C TYR A 93 -12.34 -5.59 -2.55
N ASN A 94 -12.79 -6.79 -2.23
CA ASN A 94 -12.02 -7.72 -1.43
C ASN A 94 -11.26 -8.65 -2.36
N ILE A 95 -10.09 -9.13 -1.94
CA ILE A 95 -9.29 -10.09 -2.72
C ILE A 95 -9.14 -11.40 -1.95
N SER A 96 -9.33 -12.52 -2.66
CA SER A 96 -9.01 -13.86 -2.19
C SER A 96 -7.79 -14.40 -2.93
N ASN A 97 -6.84 -14.94 -2.17
CA ASN A 97 -5.58 -15.49 -2.70
C ASN A 97 -5.72 -16.91 -3.27
N GLY A 98 -6.95 -17.39 -3.50
CA GLY A 98 -7.18 -18.65 -4.19
C GLY A 98 -6.60 -18.65 -5.61
N LYS A 99 -6.51 -19.84 -6.23
CA LYS A 99 -6.20 -19.98 -7.66
C LYS A 99 -7.49 -20.44 -8.37
N PRO A 100 -8.05 -19.65 -9.30
CA PRO A 100 -7.58 -18.33 -9.76
C PRO A 100 -7.78 -17.24 -8.70
N THR A 101 -6.96 -16.18 -8.76
CA THR A 101 -7.13 -14.98 -7.92
C THR A 101 -8.55 -14.46 -8.13
N THR A 102 -9.28 -14.27 -7.04
CA THR A 102 -10.68 -13.84 -7.10
C THR A 102 -10.83 -12.50 -6.38
N ILE A 103 -11.54 -11.56 -7.00
CA ILE A 103 -11.97 -10.32 -6.36
C ILE A 103 -13.49 -10.26 -6.26
N MET A 104 -13.99 -9.73 -5.15
CA MET A 104 -15.42 -9.46 -4.94
C MET A 104 -15.66 -7.96 -5.16
N VAL A 105 -16.56 -7.61 -6.07
CA VAL A 105 -16.82 -6.20 -6.46
C VAL A 105 -18.33 -5.91 -6.43
N PRO A 106 -18.79 -4.89 -5.68
CA PRO A 106 -18.01 -4.14 -4.69
C PRO A 106 -17.53 -5.04 -3.54
N GLY A 107 -16.54 -4.59 -2.79
CA GLY A 107 -16.15 -5.23 -1.54
C GLY A 107 -16.72 -4.49 -0.33
N SER A 108 -16.52 -5.05 0.87
CA SER A 108 -16.66 -4.31 2.13
C SER A 108 -15.53 -4.67 3.09
N PRO A 109 -15.01 -3.72 3.88
CA PRO A 109 -14.11 -4.06 4.96
C PRO A 109 -14.91 -4.70 6.11
N PRO A 110 -14.25 -5.36 7.08
CA PRO A 110 -14.91 -5.89 8.26
C PRO A 110 -15.36 -4.77 9.22
N LYS A 111 -16.43 -5.02 9.98
CA LYS A 111 -16.97 -4.10 10.98
C LYS A 111 -16.11 -4.09 12.25
N TRP A 112 -15.92 -2.92 12.86
CA TRP A 112 -15.41 -2.80 14.22
C TRP A 112 -16.35 -3.50 15.20
N SER A 113 -15.86 -4.56 15.84
CA SER A 113 -16.64 -5.47 16.68
C SER A 113 -15.75 -6.03 17.78
N PRO A 114 -15.37 -5.19 18.76
CA PRO A 114 -14.47 -5.59 19.83
C PRO A 114 -15.10 -6.73 20.67
N PRO A 115 -14.32 -7.75 21.06
CA PRO A 115 -14.79 -8.76 22.00
C PRO A 115 -14.90 -8.19 23.43
N ALA A 116 -15.38 -9.00 24.38
CA ALA A 116 -15.28 -8.68 25.79
C ALA A 116 -13.80 -8.46 26.19
N LEU A 117 -13.54 -7.39 26.93
CA LEU A 117 -12.20 -7.01 27.39
C LEU A 117 -12.08 -7.19 28.92
N PRO A 118 -10.90 -7.58 29.43
CA PRO A 118 -9.65 -7.82 28.69
C PRO A 118 -9.69 -9.10 27.86
N THR A 119 -8.92 -9.14 26.77
CA THR A 119 -8.73 -10.35 25.95
C THR A 119 -7.26 -10.60 25.69
N THR A 120 -6.86 -11.87 25.69
CA THR A 120 -5.48 -12.28 25.38
C THR A 120 -5.43 -12.91 24.00
N LEU A 121 -4.62 -12.34 23.12
CA LEU A 121 -4.40 -12.86 21.77
C LEU A 121 -3.06 -13.55 21.66
N GLN A 122 -3.01 -14.61 20.86
CA GLN A 122 -1.75 -15.27 20.52
C GLN A 122 -1.04 -14.48 19.43
N SER A 123 0.26 -14.27 19.62
CA SER A 123 1.11 -13.61 18.63
C SER A 123 1.25 -14.49 17.39
N ASN A 124 1.36 -13.88 16.21
CA ASN A 124 1.68 -14.59 14.97
C ASN A 124 3.21 -14.69 14.70
N ILE A 125 4.05 -14.43 15.71
CA ILE A 125 5.50 -14.62 15.61
C ILE A 125 5.79 -16.07 15.16
N GLY A 126 6.58 -16.22 14.09
CA GLY A 126 6.89 -17.53 13.51
C GLY A 126 5.87 -18.09 12.51
N SER A 127 4.77 -17.37 12.21
CA SER A 127 3.83 -17.80 11.16
C SER A 127 4.50 -17.80 9.78
N LYS A 128 4.08 -18.72 8.89
CA LYS A 128 4.60 -18.81 7.52
C LYS A 128 4.49 -17.46 6.79
N LEU A 129 5.50 -17.16 5.97
CA LEU A 129 5.51 -16.05 5.03
C LEU A 129 4.23 -16.09 4.18
N THR A 130 3.65 -14.91 3.89
CA THR A 130 2.60 -14.82 2.87
C THR A 130 3.16 -15.41 1.58
N ASP A 131 2.38 -16.30 0.95
CA ASP A 131 2.75 -16.86 -0.35
C ASP A 131 3.10 -15.70 -1.31
N LYS A 132 4.22 -15.83 -1.98
CA LYS A 132 4.73 -14.82 -2.92
C LYS A 132 3.70 -14.51 -3.99
N GLU A 133 3.00 -15.52 -4.49
CA GLU A 133 2.00 -15.38 -5.55
C GLU A 133 0.76 -14.66 -5.03
N ALA A 134 0.31 -15.02 -3.82
CA ALA A 134 -0.76 -14.34 -3.11
C ALA A 134 -0.46 -12.85 -2.88
N TYR A 135 0.77 -12.55 -2.44
CA TYR A 135 1.19 -11.18 -2.24
C TYR A 135 1.30 -10.40 -3.55
N GLN A 136 1.82 -11.03 -4.61
CA GLN A 136 1.87 -10.43 -5.94
C GLN A 136 0.48 -10.10 -6.49
N ALA A 137 -0.50 -10.98 -6.27
CA ALA A 137 -1.88 -10.72 -6.64
C ALA A 137 -2.46 -9.49 -5.91
N GLN A 138 -2.18 -9.34 -4.61
CA GLN A 138 -2.64 -8.19 -3.81
C GLN A 138 -2.04 -6.86 -4.27
N VAL A 139 -0.74 -6.83 -4.58
CA VAL A 139 -0.06 -5.59 -4.99
C VAL A 139 -0.21 -5.29 -6.48
N SER A 140 -0.71 -6.23 -7.28
CA SER A 140 -0.90 -6.04 -8.72
C SER A 140 -1.92 -4.96 -9.02
N THR A 141 -1.62 -4.11 -9.99
CA THR A 141 -2.59 -3.17 -10.57
C THR A 141 -3.67 -3.88 -11.40
N ASN A 142 -3.51 -5.17 -11.71
CA ASN A 142 -4.54 -5.90 -12.46
C ASN A 142 -5.84 -6.05 -11.67
N SER A 143 -5.79 -6.28 -10.36
CA SER A 143 -6.99 -6.32 -9.51
C SER A 143 -7.70 -4.98 -9.46
N LEU A 144 -6.93 -3.88 -9.49
CA LEU A 144 -7.45 -2.52 -9.59
C LEU A 144 -8.23 -2.35 -10.91
N PHE A 145 -7.64 -2.70 -12.06
CA PHE A 145 -8.30 -2.57 -13.35
C PHE A 145 -9.49 -3.54 -13.54
N ALA A 146 -9.41 -4.73 -12.97
CA ALA A 146 -10.51 -5.68 -12.90
C ALA A 146 -11.73 -5.11 -12.14
N ALA A 147 -11.50 -4.44 -11.01
CA ALA A 147 -12.59 -3.78 -10.29
C ALA A 147 -13.20 -2.63 -11.09
N LEU A 148 -12.36 -1.80 -11.74
CA LEU A 148 -12.85 -0.70 -12.59
C LEU A 148 -13.64 -1.17 -13.80
N SER A 149 -13.22 -2.28 -14.44
CA SER A 149 -13.87 -2.80 -15.66
C SER A 149 -15.32 -3.19 -15.46
N VAL A 150 -15.73 -3.49 -14.21
CA VAL A 150 -17.12 -3.82 -13.87
C VAL A 150 -17.84 -2.68 -13.13
N SER A 151 -17.10 -1.78 -12.47
CA SER A 151 -17.70 -0.73 -11.63
C SER A 151 -18.08 0.52 -12.42
N ILE A 152 -17.19 0.99 -13.31
CA ILE A 152 -17.33 2.30 -13.96
C ILE A 152 -17.26 2.26 -15.47
N ALA A 153 -16.74 1.19 -16.06
CA ALA A 153 -16.50 1.10 -17.50
C ALA A 153 -17.77 1.27 -18.37
N HIS A 154 -18.96 1.10 -17.77
CA HIS A 154 -20.26 1.28 -18.44
C HIS A 154 -21.17 2.30 -17.77
N THR A 155 -20.72 2.96 -16.70
CA THR A 155 -21.55 3.84 -15.86
C THR A 155 -20.93 5.22 -15.65
N ASP A 156 -19.59 5.33 -15.72
CA ASP A 156 -18.84 6.57 -15.58
C ASP A 156 -17.63 6.54 -16.53
N THR A 157 -17.88 6.88 -17.80
CA THR A 157 -16.87 6.89 -18.87
C THR A 157 -15.93 8.09 -18.80
N ARG A 158 -16.11 9.02 -17.84
CA ARG A 158 -15.32 10.25 -17.72
C ARG A 158 -14.23 10.18 -16.66
N THR A 159 -14.39 9.33 -15.64
CA THR A 159 -13.46 9.27 -14.51
C THR A 159 -12.02 8.95 -14.94
N LEU A 160 -11.79 7.93 -15.76
CA LEU A 160 -10.43 7.58 -16.19
C LEU A 160 -9.83 8.55 -17.22
N PRO A 161 -10.57 9.00 -18.25
CA PRO A 161 -10.06 10.02 -19.17
C PRO A 161 -9.62 11.32 -18.51
N SER A 162 -10.26 11.70 -17.40
CA SER A 162 -9.91 12.89 -16.61
C SER A 162 -8.85 12.62 -15.55
N THR A 163 -8.47 11.36 -15.29
CA THR A 163 -7.47 11.01 -14.27
C THR A 163 -6.04 11.23 -14.79
N ASP A 164 -5.24 12.03 -14.07
CA ASP A 164 -3.83 12.28 -14.39
C ASP A 164 -2.89 11.21 -13.85
N LEU A 165 -3.21 10.64 -12.68
CA LEU A 165 -2.35 9.73 -11.93
C LEU A 165 -3.18 8.60 -11.30
N ILE A 166 -2.80 7.35 -11.55
CA ILE A 166 -3.26 6.18 -10.80
C ILE A 166 -2.10 5.65 -9.97
N ILE A 167 -2.28 5.56 -8.65
CA ILE A 167 -1.19 5.22 -7.74
C ILE A 167 -1.70 4.56 -6.46
N ASP A 168 -0.89 3.66 -5.90
CA ASP A 168 -1.15 3.13 -4.55
C ASP A 168 -0.74 4.13 -3.47
N ARG A 169 -1.54 4.25 -2.43
CA ARG A 169 -1.24 5.08 -1.24
C ARG A 169 0.13 4.77 -0.63
N ASN A 170 0.53 3.51 -0.61
CA ASN A 170 1.85 3.12 -0.10
C ASN A 170 3.00 3.63 -0.98
N VAL A 171 2.79 3.78 -2.29
CA VAL A 171 3.77 4.40 -3.19
C VAL A 171 3.87 5.90 -2.89
N LEU A 172 2.75 6.60 -2.70
CA LEU A 172 2.75 8.00 -2.28
C LEU A 172 3.55 8.24 -1.00
N ARG A 173 3.45 7.34 -0.02
CA ARG A 173 4.27 7.40 1.21
C ARG A 173 5.76 7.30 0.94
N LYS A 174 6.18 6.41 0.03
CA LYS A 174 7.61 6.26 -0.34
C LYS A 174 8.14 7.50 -1.05
N LEU A 175 7.34 8.07 -1.95
CA LEU A 175 7.70 9.30 -2.67
C LEU A 175 7.74 10.50 -1.70
N LEU A 176 6.78 10.59 -0.78
CA LEU A 176 6.77 11.62 0.26
C LEU A 176 7.97 11.51 1.20
N ASP A 177 8.32 10.29 1.63
CA ASP A 177 9.52 10.05 2.44
C ASP A 177 10.78 10.52 1.68
N PHE A 178 10.91 10.18 0.40
CA PHE A 178 12.04 10.62 -0.43
C PHE A 178 12.15 12.15 -0.49
N VAL A 179 11.06 12.86 -0.80
CA VAL A 179 11.09 14.34 -0.87
C VAL A 179 11.28 15.00 0.51
N GLY A 180 11.01 14.27 1.58
CA GLY A 180 11.37 14.64 2.95
C GLY A 180 12.81 14.29 3.34
N GLY A 181 13.66 13.84 2.40
CA GLY A 181 15.06 13.46 2.66
C GLY A 181 15.23 12.09 3.34
N LYS A 182 14.18 11.26 3.36
CA LYS A 182 14.16 9.99 4.08
C LYS A 182 14.09 8.80 3.12
N VAL A 183 15.15 7.99 3.11
CA VAL A 183 15.22 6.74 2.34
C VAL A 183 15.65 5.60 3.26
N ASP A 184 14.68 4.95 3.91
CA ASP A 184 14.93 3.85 4.85
C ASP A 184 15.26 2.53 4.14
N GLN A 185 14.74 2.35 2.93
CA GLN A 185 14.86 1.16 2.10
C GLN A 185 14.92 1.52 0.62
N SER A 186 15.66 0.74 -0.17
CA SER A 186 15.60 0.83 -1.63
C SER A 186 14.23 0.39 -2.11
N TRP A 187 13.72 1.03 -3.15
CA TRP A 187 12.47 0.63 -3.78
C TRP A 187 12.51 0.88 -5.28
N GLU A 188 11.77 0.06 -6.00
CA GLU A 188 11.66 0.10 -7.45
C GLU A 188 10.18 0.08 -7.84
N LEU A 189 9.81 0.96 -8.77
CA LEU A 189 8.45 1.15 -9.24
C LEU A 189 8.46 1.18 -10.77
N ASN A 190 7.56 0.46 -11.40
CA ASN A 190 7.29 0.64 -12.82
C ASN A 190 6.32 1.80 -13.00
N VAL A 191 6.52 2.59 -14.03
CA VAL A 191 5.64 3.70 -14.39
C VAL A 191 5.34 3.62 -15.87
N GLN A 192 4.07 3.73 -16.24
CA GLN A 192 3.64 3.70 -17.62
C GLN A 192 2.53 4.71 -17.86
N MET A 193 2.57 5.36 -19.03
CA MET A 193 1.48 6.18 -19.51
C MET A 193 0.46 5.32 -20.23
N VAL A 194 -0.79 5.43 -19.80
CA VAL A 194 -1.97 4.92 -20.50
C VAL A 194 -2.72 6.15 -20.99
N ARG A 195 -2.62 6.45 -22.29
CA ARG A 195 -3.09 7.73 -22.86
C ARG A 195 -2.46 8.92 -22.14
N ASN A 196 -3.23 9.73 -21.40
CA ASN A 196 -2.70 10.85 -20.63
C ASN A 196 -2.53 10.55 -19.13
N THR A 197 -2.95 9.36 -18.70
CA THR A 197 -2.90 8.93 -17.30
C THR A 197 -1.58 8.23 -17.02
N MET A 198 -0.84 8.71 -16.01
CA MET A 198 0.35 8.04 -15.51
C MET A 198 -0.05 6.98 -14.47
N VAL A 199 0.44 5.75 -14.62
CA VAL A 199 0.14 4.64 -13.70
C VAL A 199 1.42 4.18 -13.04
N PHE A 200 1.44 4.19 -11.70
CA PHE A 200 2.51 3.58 -10.92
C PHE A 200 2.14 2.13 -10.56
N GLU A 201 3.04 1.21 -10.85
CA GLU A 201 2.96 -0.20 -10.47
C GLU A 201 4.18 -0.57 -9.63
N LYS A 202 3.94 -1.29 -8.53
CA LYS A 202 4.99 -1.72 -7.62
C LYS A 202 5.81 -2.84 -8.26
N ASN A 203 7.14 -2.68 -8.41
CA ASN A 203 7.98 -3.77 -8.88
C ASN A 203 8.46 -4.63 -7.70
N GLU A 204 7.66 -5.61 -7.29
CA GLU A 204 8.03 -6.59 -6.24
C GLU A 204 8.21 -8.00 -6.79
N GLN A 205 8.94 -8.09 -7.90
CA GLN A 205 9.44 -9.36 -8.38
C GLN A 205 10.45 -9.93 -7.38
N GLY A 206 10.03 -10.92 -6.58
CA GLY A 206 10.95 -11.74 -5.80
C GLY A 206 11.06 -11.44 -4.30
N VAL A 207 10.25 -10.53 -3.74
CA VAL A 207 10.26 -10.27 -2.30
C VAL A 207 9.00 -10.84 -1.67
N ALA A 208 9.12 -11.95 -0.93
CA ALA A 208 8.07 -12.38 -0.03
C ALA A 208 7.89 -11.30 1.05
N ARG A 209 6.65 -10.91 1.34
CA ARG A 209 6.40 -10.07 2.51
C ARG A 209 6.65 -10.94 3.75
N TYR A 210 7.59 -10.54 4.59
CA TYR A 210 7.60 -11.04 5.96
C TYR A 210 6.24 -10.70 6.55
N SER A 211 5.49 -11.71 7.00
CA SER A 211 4.25 -11.46 7.74
C SER A 211 4.58 -10.46 8.85
N SER A 212 3.71 -9.47 9.06
CA SER A 212 3.85 -8.56 10.19
C SER A 212 3.80 -9.42 11.45
N GLN A 213 4.97 -9.71 12.02
CA GLN A 213 5.09 -10.47 13.25
C GLN A 213 4.60 -9.58 14.42
N GLY A 214 3.83 -10.17 15.33
CA GLY A 214 3.26 -9.50 16.48
C GLY A 214 1.75 -9.72 16.59
N TYR A 215 1.03 -8.66 16.97
CA TYR A 215 -0.38 -8.76 17.34
C TYR A 215 -1.34 -8.07 16.37
N GLY A 216 -0.85 -7.46 15.28
CA GLY A 216 -1.69 -6.76 14.29
C GLY A 216 -2.73 -7.67 13.64
N ILE A 217 -2.29 -8.73 12.94
CA ILE A 217 -3.19 -9.69 12.29
C ILE A 217 -4.10 -10.41 13.31
N PRO A 218 -3.59 -10.92 14.45
CA PRO A 218 -4.46 -11.48 15.49
C PRO A 218 -5.52 -10.48 15.99
N PHE A 219 -5.14 -9.22 16.19
CA PHE A 219 -6.06 -8.17 16.64
C PHE A 219 -7.14 -7.90 15.61
N GLU A 220 -6.77 -7.67 14.34
CA GLU A 220 -7.73 -7.49 13.25
C GLU A 220 -8.74 -8.65 13.19
N ARG A 221 -8.28 -9.91 13.27
CA ARG A 221 -9.18 -11.08 13.28
C ARG A 221 -10.11 -11.13 14.49
N ALA A 222 -9.67 -10.66 15.65
CA ALA A 222 -10.45 -10.72 16.87
C ALA A 222 -11.43 -9.55 16.98
N PHE A 223 -11.03 -8.34 16.58
CA PHE A 223 -11.76 -7.08 16.77
C PHE A 223 -12.49 -6.59 15.52
N LEU A 224 -12.21 -7.16 14.33
CA LEU A 224 -12.87 -6.80 13.08
C LEU A 224 -13.60 -8.02 12.51
N LYS A 225 -14.91 -7.89 12.24
CA LYS A 225 -15.75 -9.00 11.77
C LYS A 225 -16.46 -8.66 10.47
N TYR A 226 -16.33 -9.54 9.48
CA TYR A 226 -17.16 -9.48 8.28
C TYR A 226 -18.60 -9.85 8.65
N GLU A 227 -19.56 -9.03 8.22
CA GLU A 227 -20.98 -9.35 8.34
C GLU A 227 -21.43 -10.34 7.27
N ASP A 228 -20.82 -10.28 6.09
CA ASP A 228 -21.08 -11.19 4.98
C ASP A 228 -20.07 -12.36 5.00
N ASP A 229 -20.61 -13.57 5.05
CA ASP A 229 -19.85 -14.81 5.07
C ASP A 229 -19.04 -15.04 3.80
N SER A 230 -19.48 -14.51 2.65
CA SER A 230 -18.76 -14.57 1.38
C SER A 230 -17.42 -13.82 1.40
N LEU A 231 -17.28 -12.84 2.30
CA LEU A 231 -16.04 -12.08 2.49
C LEU A 231 -15.10 -12.71 3.53
N LYS A 232 -15.56 -13.70 4.30
CA LYS A 232 -14.72 -14.42 5.25
C LYS A 232 -13.59 -15.16 4.50
N GLY A 233 -12.36 -14.97 4.97
CA GLY A 233 -11.17 -15.57 4.33
C GLY A 233 -10.57 -14.74 3.19
N THR A 234 -11.17 -13.60 2.84
CA THR A 234 -10.49 -12.61 1.99
C THR A 234 -9.26 -12.06 2.72
N SER A 235 -8.26 -11.66 1.93
CA SER A 235 -6.93 -11.27 2.43
C SER A 235 -6.76 -9.78 2.64
N GLY A 236 -7.74 -8.98 2.24
CA GLY A 236 -7.75 -7.54 2.42
C GLY A 236 -8.89 -6.89 1.64
N HIS A 237 -9.26 -5.69 2.07
CA HIS A 237 -10.24 -4.84 1.40
C HIS A 237 -9.54 -3.59 0.86
N TYR A 238 -9.75 -3.30 -0.42
CA TYR A 238 -9.12 -2.19 -1.12
C TYR A 238 -10.18 -1.25 -1.65
N ARG A 239 -9.94 0.05 -1.49
CA ARG A 239 -10.76 1.12 -2.04
C ARG A 239 -10.00 1.92 -3.06
N MET A 240 -10.75 2.52 -3.96
CA MET A 240 -10.27 3.49 -4.93
C MET A 240 -11.09 4.75 -4.80
N ALA A 241 -10.41 5.88 -4.71
CA ALA A 241 -11.03 7.19 -4.69
C ALA A 241 -10.26 8.14 -5.61
N THR A 242 -10.98 9.11 -6.18
CA THR A 242 -10.38 10.24 -6.88
C THR A 242 -10.42 11.48 -6.03
N TYR A 243 -9.43 12.34 -6.18
CA TYR A 243 -9.42 13.70 -5.63
C TYR A 243 -8.47 14.57 -6.44
N GLU A 244 -8.65 15.88 -6.33
CA GLU A 244 -7.72 16.87 -6.88
C GLU A 244 -6.66 17.19 -5.84
N ILE A 245 -5.41 17.29 -6.27
CA ILE A 245 -4.31 17.84 -5.47
C ILE A 245 -3.33 18.58 -6.37
N GLY A 246 -3.10 19.85 -6.06
CA GLY A 246 -2.18 20.71 -6.81
C GLY A 246 -2.48 20.78 -8.31
N GLY A 247 -3.76 20.83 -8.70
CA GLY A 247 -4.21 20.90 -10.09
C GLY A 247 -4.05 19.60 -10.89
N MET A 248 -3.92 18.46 -10.21
CA MET A 248 -3.89 17.14 -10.85
C MET A 248 -5.02 16.27 -10.30
N GLN A 249 -5.71 15.53 -11.18
CA GLN A 249 -6.72 14.56 -10.78
C GLN A 249 -6.05 13.22 -10.44
N TRP A 250 -5.97 12.89 -9.15
CA TRP A 250 -5.38 11.63 -8.69
C TRP A 250 -6.47 10.59 -8.44
N MET A 251 -6.19 9.35 -8.80
CA MET A 251 -6.92 8.16 -8.39
C MET A 251 -6.00 7.32 -7.50
N VAL A 252 -6.40 7.15 -6.25
CA VAL A 252 -5.57 6.47 -5.25
C VAL A 252 -6.23 5.20 -4.77
N ARG A 253 -5.50 4.08 -4.88
CA ARG A 253 -5.89 2.81 -4.26
C ARG A 253 -5.28 2.69 -2.86
N PHE A 254 -6.08 2.26 -1.89
CA PHE A 254 -5.64 2.03 -0.52
C PHE A 254 -6.37 0.86 0.12
N GLU A 255 -5.63 0.11 0.95
CA GLU A 255 -6.21 -0.88 1.87
C GLU A 255 -6.91 -0.15 3.02
N VAL A 256 -8.04 -0.71 3.48
CA VAL A 256 -8.77 -0.26 4.66
C VAL A 256 -8.97 -1.44 5.60
N ASP A 257 -8.67 -1.23 6.88
CA ASP A 257 -8.71 -2.30 7.89
C ASP A 257 -10.14 -2.64 8.29
N GLY A 258 -11.00 -1.63 8.48
CA GLY A 258 -12.37 -1.84 8.94
C GLY A 258 -13.30 -0.64 8.73
N TYR A 259 -14.51 -0.72 9.32
CA TYR A 259 -15.43 0.42 9.40
C TYR A 259 -16.24 0.46 10.70
N TYR A 260 -16.77 1.64 11.05
CA TYR A 260 -17.79 1.79 12.10
C TYR A 260 -19.20 1.65 11.56
N ASP A 261 -20.03 0.83 12.20
CA ASP A 261 -21.45 0.79 11.89
C ASP A 261 -22.21 1.89 12.65
N VAL A 262 -22.43 3.02 11.98
CA VAL A 262 -23.21 4.14 12.52
C VAL A 262 -24.72 3.89 12.55
N ARG A 263 -25.21 2.77 11.99
CA ARG A 263 -26.64 2.40 12.02
C ARG A 263 -27.01 1.78 13.37
N SER A 264 -26.04 1.18 14.06
CA SER A 264 -26.13 0.72 15.44
C SER A 264 -25.86 1.87 16.41
N THR A 265 -26.85 2.75 16.62
CA THR A 265 -26.75 3.93 17.49
C THR A 265 -26.64 3.63 18.99
N LYS A 266 -26.28 2.40 19.40
CA LYS A 266 -26.15 2.02 20.82
C LYS A 266 -24.72 2.17 21.38
N ASP A 267 -23.69 2.15 20.54
CA ASP A 267 -22.28 2.06 21.00
C ASP A 267 -21.40 3.26 20.64
N ILE A 268 -22.00 4.34 20.13
CA ILE A 268 -21.26 5.56 19.81
C ILE A 268 -20.90 6.27 21.13
N THR A 269 -19.70 5.98 21.66
CA THR A 269 -19.10 6.80 22.72
C THR A 269 -19.11 8.27 22.28
N GLY A 270 -19.31 9.20 23.22
CA GLY A 270 -19.58 10.63 22.93
C GLY A 270 -18.53 11.39 22.10
N SER A 271 -17.42 10.74 21.69
CA SER A 271 -16.37 11.30 20.82
C SER A 271 -16.78 11.48 19.34
N PHE A 272 -17.94 10.99 18.90
CA PHE A 272 -18.32 10.96 17.48
C PHE A 272 -19.51 11.87 17.11
N GLN A 273 -19.80 12.89 17.93
CA GLN A 273 -20.85 13.88 17.64
C GLN A 273 -20.60 14.71 16.36
N SER A 274 -19.41 14.64 15.76
CA SER A 274 -19.03 15.35 14.52
C SER A 274 -19.31 14.56 13.23
N LEU A 275 -19.82 13.33 13.31
CA LEU A 275 -20.18 12.58 12.10
C LEU A 275 -21.37 13.28 11.44
N ASP A 276 -21.17 13.82 10.23
CA ASP A 276 -22.26 14.22 9.33
C ASP A 276 -23.01 12.95 8.89
N LEU A 277 -23.88 12.47 9.77
CA LEU A 277 -24.74 11.30 9.57
C LEU A 277 -25.68 11.49 8.36
N GLY A 278 -25.83 12.72 7.85
CA GLY A 278 -26.55 13.02 6.62
C GLY A 278 -25.86 12.41 5.40
N GLN A 279 -24.56 12.60 5.24
CA GLN A 279 -23.80 11.97 4.13
C GLN A 279 -23.70 10.45 4.27
N ALA A 280 -23.58 9.95 5.51
CA ALA A 280 -23.54 8.51 5.79
C ALA A 280 -24.85 7.78 5.44
N ARG A 281 -25.98 8.50 5.42
CA ARG A 281 -27.30 8.00 5.02
C ARG A 281 -27.60 8.20 3.53
N HIS A 282 -27.00 9.20 2.89
CA HIS A 282 -27.24 9.54 1.49
C HIS A 282 -26.28 8.88 0.48
N GLY A 283 -25.09 8.44 0.87
CA GLY A 283 -24.16 7.78 -0.06
C GLY A 283 -24.44 6.30 -0.29
N LEU A 284 -25.71 5.87 -0.21
CA LEU A 284 -26.17 4.61 -0.78
C LEU A 284 -26.21 4.73 -2.30
N GLN A 285 -25.03 4.91 -2.92
CA GLN A 285 -24.93 4.81 -4.37
C GLN A 285 -24.93 3.32 -4.72
N SER A 286 -25.94 2.89 -5.46
CA SER A 286 -25.87 1.61 -6.15
C SER A 286 -24.83 1.76 -7.26
N LEU A 287 -23.75 0.96 -7.23
CA LEU A 287 -23.00 0.74 -8.47
C LEU A 287 -23.95 -0.02 -9.38
N ASN A 288 -24.35 0.61 -10.49
CA ASN A 288 -25.03 -0.04 -11.60
C ASN A 288 -24.09 -1.08 -12.25
N THR A 289 -23.81 -2.15 -11.53
CA THR A 289 -23.17 -3.34 -12.04
C THR A 289 -24.21 -4.08 -12.87
N ASN A 290 -23.88 -4.40 -14.12
CA ASN A 290 -24.79 -5.08 -15.05
C ASN A 290 -25.43 -6.32 -14.37
N PRO A 291 -26.77 -6.43 -14.27
CA PRO A 291 -27.45 -7.50 -13.53
C PRO A 291 -27.26 -8.90 -14.13
N ASN A 292 -26.78 -9.00 -15.38
CA ASN A 292 -26.76 -10.26 -16.12
C ASN A 292 -25.46 -11.08 -16.04
N VAL A 293 -24.49 -10.69 -15.19
CA VAL A 293 -23.21 -11.41 -15.06
C VAL A 293 -22.81 -11.54 -13.60
N ASN A 294 -23.08 -12.70 -13.00
CA ASN A 294 -22.68 -13.01 -11.61
C ASN A 294 -21.15 -13.16 -11.48
N GLU A 295 -20.49 -13.57 -12.56
CA GLU A 295 -19.04 -13.78 -12.61
C GLU A 295 -18.46 -13.36 -13.95
N SER A 296 -17.40 -12.55 -13.91
CA SER A 296 -16.60 -12.20 -15.09
C SER A 296 -15.12 -12.48 -14.84
N SER A 297 -14.27 -12.26 -15.82
CA SER A 297 -12.83 -12.37 -15.63
C SER A 297 -12.06 -11.27 -16.36
N TYR A 298 -10.96 -10.84 -15.74
CA TYR A 298 -10.04 -9.87 -16.32
C TYR A 298 -8.61 -10.38 -16.16
N GLN A 299 -7.94 -10.70 -17.28
CA GLN A 299 -6.55 -11.16 -17.30
C GLN A 299 -6.24 -12.31 -16.33
N GLY A 300 -7.16 -13.28 -16.21
CA GLY A 300 -7.01 -14.42 -15.30
C GLY A 300 -7.42 -14.14 -13.85
N ILE A 301 -7.88 -12.93 -13.53
CA ILE A 301 -8.54 -12.60 -12.27
C ILE A 301 -10.03 -12.87 -12.42
N ARG A 302 -10.59 -13.73 -11.56
CA ARG A 302 -12.02 -13.95 -11.45
C ARG A 302 -12.66 -12.78 -10.69
N ILE A 303 -13.73 -12.23 -11.24
CA ILE A 303 -14.47 -11.11 -10.65
C ILE A 303 -15.84 -11.66 -10.27
N VAL A 304 -16.14 -11.66 -8.98
CA VAL A 304 -17.44 -12.06 -8.44
C VAL A 304 -18.19 -10.79 -8.09
N LYS A 305 -19.39 -10.64 -8.65
CA LYS A 305 -20.27 -9.55 -8.24
C LYS A 305 -20.80 -9.87 -6.83
N SER A 306 -20.61 -8.96 -5.89
CA SER A 306 -21.21 -9.10 -4.57
C SER A 306 -22.57 -8.37 -4.54
N GLU A 307 -23.47 -8.83 -3.69
CA GLU A 307 -24.74 -8.14 -3.39
C GLU A 307 -24.56 -7.06 -2.30
N ILE A 308 -23.32 -6.73 -1.97
CA ILE A 308 -23.00 -5.83 -0.88
C ILE A 308 -23.23 -4.39 -1.31
N GLU A 309 -24.08 -3.70 -0.56
CA GLU A 309 -24.24 -2.25 -0.73
C GLU A 309 -22.93 -1.54 -0.39
N MET A 310 -22.59 -0.53 -1.18
CA MET A 310 -21.36 0.21 -0.99
C MET A 310 -21.31 0.83 0.41
N CYS A 311 -20.32 0.40 1.19
CA CYS A 311 -20.13 0.87 2.55
C CYS A 311 -19.49 2.27 2.55
N ILE A 312 -20.28 3.32 2.48
CA ILE A 312 -19.86 4.72 2.70
C ILE A 312 -19.68 5.08 4.18
N LEU A 313 -19.68 4.08 5.05
CA LEU A 313 -19.56 4.27 6.49
C LEU A 313 -18.17 4.81 6.87
N PRO A 314 -17.99 5.30 8.11
CA PRO A 314 -16.70 5.78 8.58
C PRO A 314 -15.65 4.67 8.55
N MET A 315 -14.67 4.80 7.65
CA MET A 315 -13.55 3.87 7.52
C MET A 315 -12.58 4.04 8.68
N ILE A 316 -12.02 2.92 9.15
CA ILE A 316 -11.02 2.89 10.23
C ILE A 316 -9.69 2.33 9.74
N GLU A 317 -8.63 2.92 10.28
CA GLU A 317 -7.27 2.37 10.29
C GLU A 317 -6.95 1.86 11.69
N VAL A 318 -6.27 0.73 11.79
CA VAL A 318 -5.89 0.10 13.05
C VAL A 318 -4.38 0.03 13.19
N LYS A 319 -3.87 0.38 14.37
CA LYS A 319 -2.47 0.22 14.75
C LYS A 319 -2.36 -0.49 16.09
N THR A 320 -1.62 -1.60 16.10
CA THR A 320 -1.27 -2.30 17.33
C THR A 320 0.16 -1.99 17.77
N ALA A 321 0.40 -1.82 19.06
CA ALA A 321 1.75 -1.65 19.61
C ALA A 321 1.84 -2.15 21.06
N LYS A 322 3.06 -2.39 21.56
CA LYS A 322 3.28 -2.61 22.99
C LYS A 322 2.98 -1.30 23.75
N VAL A 323 2.45 -1.40 24.97
CA VAL A 323 2.27 -0.25 25.87
C VAL A 323 3.59 0.54 25.98
N GLY A 324 3.50 1.87 25.84
CA GLY A 324 4.65 2.78 25.81
C GLY A 324 5.45 2.81 24.49
N LYS A 325 5.02 2.07 23.46
CA LYS A 325 5.68 2.00 22.14
C LYS A 325 4.74 2.33 20.97
N SER A 326 3.67 3.09 21.22
CA SER A 326 2.71 3.50 20.19
C SER A 326 3.41 4.23 19.03
N PRO A 327 2.94 4.04 17.79
CA PRO A 327 3.50 4.73 16.64
C PRO A 327 3.24 6.24 16.74
N THR A 328 4.27 7.04 16.45
CA THR A 328 4.16 8.50 16.45
C THR A 328 3.25 9.00 15.33
N ARG A 329 2.69 10.20 15.48
CA ARG A 329 1.87 10.89 14.46
C ARG A 329 2.50 10.85 13.08
N ALA A 330 3.79 11.13 12.97
CA ALA A 330 4.54 11.10 11.72
C ALA A 330 4.50 9.75 10.98
N LYS A 331 4.32 8.62 11.69
CA LYS A 331 4.31 7.27 11.08
C LYS A 331 2.98 6.93 10.39
N TRP A 332 1.85 7.32 10.98
CA TRP A 332 0.52 6.98 10.48
C TRP A 332 -0.13 8.11 9.69
N MET A 333 0.28 9.37 9.90
CA MET A 333 -0.38 10.53 9.28
C MET A 333 -0.35 10.55 7.74
N PRO A 334 0.79 10.31 7.06
CA PRO A 334 0.78 10.21 5.61
C PRO A 334 -0.14 9.09 5.10
N GLN A 335 -0.35 8.06 5.93
CA GLN A 335 -1.23 6.97 5.61
C GLN A 335 -2.70 7.42 5.61
N LEU A 336 -3.14 8.10 6.68
CA LEU A 336 -4.50 8.66 6.76
C LEU A 336 -4.76 9.77 5.74
N TYR A 337 -3.80 10.69 5.58
CA TYR A 337 -3.91 11.84 4.67
C TYR A 337 -4.17 11.41 3.22
N PHE A 338 -3.34 10.54 2.64
CA PHE A 338 -3.53 10.17 1.24
C PHE A 338 -4.70 9.22 0.97
N SER A 339 -5.21 8.51 1.98
CA SER A 339 -6.43 7.69 1.86
C SER A 339 -7.71 8.42 2.27
N GLN A 340 -7.58 9.60 2.89
CA GLN A 340 -8.69 10.34 3.52
C GLN A 340 -9.48 9.48 4.53
N VAL A 341 -8.81 8.49 5.14
CA VAL A 341 -9.38 7.66 6.22
C VAL A 341 -9.18 8.42 7.52
N LYS A 342 -10.27 8.94 8.07
CA LYS A 342 -10.22 9.89 9.19
C LYS A 342 -10.11 9.21 10.54
N HIS A 343 -10.53 7.96 10.69
CA HIS A 343 -10.60 7.32 11.99
C HIS A 343 -9.41 6.40 12.22
N LEU A 344 -8.80 6.52 13.40
CA LEU A 344 -7.66 5.73 13.81
C LEU A 344 -7.95 5.06 15.15
N ILE A 345 -7.71 3.76 15.20
CA ILE A 345 -7.69 2.96 16.42
C ILE A 345 -6.24 2.63 16.74
N ILE A 346 -5.76 3.07 17.90
CA ILE A 346 -4.48 2.64 18.46
C ILE A 346 -4.78 1.67 19.59
N ALA A 347 -4.48 0.38 19.36
CA ALA A 347 -4.67 -0.67 20.34
C ALA A 347 -3.32 -1.09 20.93
N ASN A 348 -3.00 -0.54 22.10
CA ASN A 348 -1.82 -0.95 22.83
C ASN A 348 -2.08 -2.25 23.61
N HIS A 349 -1.05 -3.09 23.73
CA HIS A 349 -1.13 -4.36 24.46
C HIS A 349 0.05 -4.56 25.40
N ASN A 350 -0.17 -5.36 26.43
CA ASN A 350 0.89 -5.93 27.25
C ASN A 350 1.06 -7.40 26.89
N ASP A 351 2.04 -7.70 26.03
CA ASP A 351 2.38 -9.07 25.59
C ASP A 351 1.17 -9.91 25.12
N GLY A 352 0.24 -9.28 24.41
CA GLY A 352 -0.94 -9.89 23.82
C GLY A 352 -2.23 -9.69 24.61
N VAL A 353 -2.14 -9.13 25.83
CA VAL A 353 -3.29 -8.71 26.61
C VAL A 353 -3.75 -7.33 26.15
N PHE A 354 -4.97 -7.25 25.64
CA PHE A 354 -5.63 -6.02 25.24
C PHE A 354 -6.66 -5.63 26.30
N GLU A 355 -6.52 -4.43 26.83
CA GLU A 355 -7.41 -3.83 27.82
C GLU A 355 -8.09 -2.59 27.24
N LYS A 356 -9.30 -2.28 27.70
CA LYS A 356 -10.06 -1.12 27.23
C LYS A 356 -9.31 0.20 27.47
N SER A 357 -8.58 0.31 28.59
CA SER A 357 -7.76 1.47 28.95
C SER A 357 -6.60 1.74 27.98
N TYR A 358 -6.20 0.74 27.18
CA TYR A 358 -5.08 0.82 26.23
C TYR A 358 -5.52 0.91 24.77
N ILE A 359 -6.83 0.94 24.50
CA ILE A 359 -7.38 1.11 23.17
C ILE A 359 -7.92 2.54 23.05
N THR A 360 -7.39 3.28 22.09
CA THR A 360 -7.82 4.65 21.80
C THR A 360 -8.42 4.71 20.41
N GLU A 361 -9.67 5.14 20.33
CA GLU A 361 -10.41 5.41 19.11
C GLU A 361 -10.50 6.92 18.92
N SER A 362 -10.17 7.44 17.73
CA SER A 362 -10.16 8.89 17.50
C SER A 362 -10.40 9.29 16.05
N ASP A 363 -11.11 10.39 15.84
CA ASP A 363 -11.18 11.11 14.57
C ASP A 363 -9.91 11.98 14.42
N LYS A 364 -9.25 11.86 13.27
CA LYS A 364 -7.98 12.52 12.91
C LYS A 364 -8.17 13.64 11.90
N SER A 365 -9.38 14.13 11.70
CA SER A 365 -9.67 15.23 10.76
C SER A 365 -8.87 16.49 11.06
N GLU A 366 -8.79 16.92 12.33
CA GLU A 366 -7.98 18.08 12.71
C GLU A 366 -6.48 17.78 12.60
N ASP A 367 -6.05 16.61 13.09
CA ASP A 367 -4.64 16.20 12.95
C ASP A 367 -4.20 16.18 11.46
N MET A 368 -5.09 15.82 10.53
CA MET A 368 -4.83 15.85 9.09
C MET A 368 -4.68 17.28 8.56
N ARG A 369 -5.54 18.22 8.97
CA ARG A 369 -5.46 19.65 8.59
C ARG A 369 -4.15 20.27 9.05
N GLU A 370 -3.83 20.11 10.33
CA GLU A 370 -2.57 20.59 10.90
C GLU A 370 -1.34 19.98 10.20
N TRP A 371 -1.41 18.68 9.85
CA TRP A 371 -0.31 18.03 9.16
C TRP A 371 -0.15 18.54 7.73
N GLU A 372 -1.24 18.79 7.02
CA GLU A 372 -1.24 19.40 5.68
C GLU A 372 -0.53 20.75 5.71
N VAL A 373 -0.90 21.63 6.66
CA VAL A 373 -0.27 22.94 6.87
C VAL A 373 1.23 22.77 7.17
N ALA A 374 1.59 21.87 8.08
CA ALA A 374 2.97 21.65 8.49
C ALA A 374 3.86 20.95 7.43
N ASN A 375 3.27 20.39 6.35
CA ASN A 375 4.02 19.63 5.34
C ASN A 375 3.85 20.21 3.92
N GLN A 376 3.43 21.46 3.77
CA GLN A 376 3.25 22.13 2.48
C GLN A 376 4.48 22.03 1.57
N GLU A 377 5.68 22.31 2.08
CA GLU A 377 6.92 22.19 1.30
C GLU A 377 7.12 20.77 0.75
N LYS A 378 6.87 19.74 1.56
CA LYS A 378 6.98 18.33 1.12
C LYS A 378 5.92 17.98 0.09
N LEU A 379 4.69 18.49 0.23
CA LEU A 379 3.61 18.27 -0.73
C LEU A 379 3.92 18.94 -2.08
N GLN A 380 4.46 20.15 -2.06
CA GLN A 380 4.92 20.85 -3.26
C GLN A 380 6.05 20.07 -3.97
N LYS A 381 7.06 19.63 -3.21
CA LYS A 381 8.15 18.79 -3.75
C LYS A 381 7.65 17.46 -4.31
N LEU A 382 6.67 16.83 -3.66
CA LEU A 382 6.03 15.61 -4.15
C LEU A 382 5.35 15.84 -5.51
N LEU A 383 4.61 16.95 -5.67
CA LEU A 383 3.98 17.30 -6.95
C LEU A 383 5.01 17.56 -8.04
N GLN A 384 6.10 18.25 -7.72
CA GLN A 384 7.21 18.47 -8.66
C GLN A 384 7.85 17.15 -9.09
N LEU A 385 8.07 16.23 -8.15
CA LEU A 385 8.58 14.90 -8.44
C LEU A 385 7.65 14.14 -9.39
N ILE A 386 6.34 14.12 -9.09
CA ILE A 386 5.33 13.47 -9.95
C ILE A 386 5.33 14.07 -11.36
N ARG A 387 5.40 15.40 -11.49
CA ARG A 387 5.49 16.10 -12.79
C ARG A 387 6.79 15.77 -13.53
N ALA A 388 7.93 15.77 -12.85
CA ALA A 388 9.22 15.43 -13.43
C ALA A 388 9.25 13.98 -13.96
N VAL A 389 8.68 13.04 -13.20
CA VAL A 389 8.51 11.65 -13.62
C VAL A 389 7.59 11.58 -14.85
N LYS A 390 6.39 12.20 -14.82
CA LYS A 390 5.45 12.22 -15.96
C LYS A 390 6.11 12.76 -17.23
N ASN A 391 6.81 13.89 -17.13
CA ASN A 391 7.51 14.53 -18.24
C ASN A 391 8.64 13.66 -18.82
N THR A 392 9.37 12.96 -17.96
CA THR A 392 10.44 12.06 -18.39
C THR A 392 9.86 10.83 -19.08
N VAL A 393 8.89 10.16 -18.43
CA VAL A 393 8.26 8.93 -18.95
C VAL A 393 7.55 9.17 -20.28
N ASN A 394 6.94 10.34 -20.47
CA ASN A 394 6.30 10.69 -21.74
C ASN A 394 7.26 10.70 -22.94
N LYS A 395 8.55 10.96 -22.71
CA LYS A 395 9.58 11.02 -23.75
C LYS A 395 10.24 9.67 -24.02
N THR A 396 9.95 8.63 -23.23
CA THR A 396 10.57 7.32 -23.40
C THR A 396 9.87 6.48 -24.45
N LYS A 397 10.60 5.54 -25.06
CA LYS A 397 10.03 4.57 -25.99
C LYS A 397 8.97 3.72 -25.28
N GLY A 398 7.77 3.66 -25.85
CA GLY A 398 6.63 2.96 -25.24
C GLY A 398 6.04 3.67 -24.01
N ARG A 399 6.45 4.91 -23.72
CA ARG A 399 5.97 5.77 -22.63
C ARG A 399 5.91 5.05 -21.28
N LYS A 400 7.00 4.34 -20.97
CA LYS A 400 7.20 3.57 -19.74
C LYS A 400 8.64 3.66 -19.23
N ALA A 401 8.83 3.53 -17.93
CA ALA A 401 10.13 3.52 -17.29
C ALA A 401 10.08 2.83 -15.92
N THR A 402 11.24 2.57 -15.36
CA THR A 402 11.38 2.12 -13.97
C THR A 402 11.97 3.25 -13.13
N VAL A 403 11.28 3.61 -12.05
CA VAL A 403 11.71 4.59 -11.05
C VAL A 403 12.40 3.83 -9.91
N LEU A 404 13.69 4.10 -9.72
CA LEU A 404 14.52 3.45 -8.71
C LEU A 404 15.05 4.46 -7.71
N CYS A 405 14.73 4.25 -6.44
CA CYS A 405 15.39 4.92 -5.32
C CYS A 405 16.24 3.92 -4.57
N LYS A 406 17.54 4.17 -4.46
CA LYS A 406 18.46 3.31 -3.72
C LYS A 406 18.65 3.88 -2.32
N LYS A 407 18.61 3.00 -1.31
CA LYS A 407 19.19 3.30 0.00
C LYS A 407 20.70 3.44 -0.20
N SER A 408 21.19 4.67 -0.13
CA SER A 408 22.60 4.99 -0.20
C SER A 408 22.93 6.09 0.80
N GLU A 409 24.22 6.38 1.01
CA GLU A 409 24.65 7.52 1.83
C GLU A 409 24.14 8.85 1.25
N LYS A 410 24.04 8.91 -0.09
CA LYS A 410 23.36 9.96 -0.85
C LYS A 410 21.87 9.62 -0.99
N LYS A 411 21.04 10.24 -0.14
CA LYS A 411 19.57 10.01 -0.06
C LYS A 411 18.78 11.00 -0.91
N ASP A 412 19.41 11.59 -1.90
CA ASP A 412 18.96 12.77 -2.60
C ASP A 412 18.67 12.52 -4.09
N GLU A 413 18.67 11.29 -4.58
CA GLU A 413 18.42 11.03 -6.00
C GLU A 413 17.43 9.88 -6.25
N ILE A 414 16.63 10.05 -7.30
CA ILE A 414 15.84 9.00 -7.95
C ILE A 414 16.35 8.83 -9.38
N LEU A 415 16.56 7.57 -9.77
CA LEU A 415 16.95 7.20 -11.13
C LEU A 415 15.70 6.81 -11.92
N ILE A 416 15.57 7.34 -13.14
CA ILE A 416 14.60 6.90 -14.14
C ILE A 416 15.35 6.01 -15.13
N LEU A 417 14.99 4.74 -15.19
CA LEU A 417 15.67 3.70 -15.96
C LEU A 417 14.77 3.21 -17.10
N GLU A 418 15.38 2.77 -18.20
CA GLU A 418 14.66 2.05 -19.24
C GLU A 418 14.01 0.77 -18.66
N GLN A 419 12.73 0.56 -18.96
CA GLN A 419 12.02 -0.64 -18.55
C GLN A 419 12.07 -1.69 -19.66
N LYS A 420 12.83 -2.77 -19.46
CA LYS A 420 12.97 -3.87 -20.44
C LYS A 420 11.80 -4.86 -20.41
N THR A 421 11.02 -4.87 -19.34
CA THR A 421 9.83 -5.72 -19.23
C THR A 421 8.71 -5.21 -20.13
N LYS A 422 7.70 -6.06 -20.41
CA LYS A 422 6.58 -5.68 -21.28
C LYS A 422 5.79 -4.46 -20.76
N GLY A 423 5.91 -4.11 -19.48
CA GLY A 423 5.16 -3.02 -18.86
C GLY A 423 3.83 -3.51 -18.30
N LEU A 424 3.00 -2.56 -17.87
CA LEU A 424 1.60 -2.79 -17.56
C LEU A 424 0.93 -3.36 -18.82
N LYS A 425 0.41 -4.58 -18.69
CA LYS A 425 -0.40 -5.18 -19.75
C LYS A 425 -1.84 -4.75 -19.51
N LEU A 426 -2.31 -3.74 -20.23
CA LEU A 426 -3.75 -3.52 -20.41
C LEU A 426 -4.09 -4.03 -21.80
N GLY A 427 -5.13 -4.87 -21.92
CA GLY A 427 -5.63 -5.23 -23.25
C GLY A 427 -6.19 -3.99 -23.94
N GLU A 428 -6.05 -3.88 -25.26
CA GLU A 428 -6.58 -2.73 -26.01
C GLU A 428 -8.07 -2.54 -25.75
N GLY A 429 -8.86 -3.63 -25.79
CA GLY A 429 -10.29 -3.58 -25.48
C GLY A 429 -10.61 -3.02 -24.09
N VAL A 430 -9.79 -3.28 -23.07
CA VAL A 430 -10.02 -2.73 -21.73
C VAL A 430 -9.55 -1.28 -21.62
N THR A 431 -8.48 -0.93 -22.32
CA THR A 431 -8.05 0.46 -22.42
C THR A 431 -9.13 1.30 -23.09
N GLU A 432 -9.78 0.78 -24.13
CA GLU A 432 -10.91 1.42 -24.79
C GLU A 432 -12.15 1.47 -23.90
N GLN A 433 -12.46 0.38 -23.21
CA GLN A 433 -13.61 0.30 -22.30
C GLN A 433 -13.48 1.31 -21.15
N LEU A 434 -12.28 1.48 -20.59
CA LEU A 434 -12.05 2.34 -19.42
C LEU A 434 -11.75 3.80 -19.79
N TRP A 435 -11.02 4.06 -20.87
CA TRP A 435 -10.64 5.41 -21.26
C TRP A 435 -11.39 5.96 -22.49
N GLY A 436 -12.35 5.21 -23.05
CA GLY A 436 -13.06 5.57 -24.30
C GLY A 436 -12.24 5.21 -25.55
N PRO A 437 -12.67 5.56 -26.78
CA PRO A 437 -11.86 5.34 -27.99
C PRO A 437 -10.58 6.20 -27.98
N PRO A 438 -9.52 5.82 -28.73
CA PRO A 438 -8.38 6.71 -28.94
C PRO A 438 -8.86 8.05 -29.50
N ALA A 439 -8.20 9.15 -29.15
CA ALA A 439 -8.47 10.42 -29.81
C ALA A 439 -8.24 10.23 -31.31
N THR A 440 -9.29 10.28 -32.11
CA THR A 440 -9.17 10.32 -33.57
C THR A 440 -8.48 11.63 -33.88
N ASN A 441 -7.29 11.57 -34.49
CA ASN A 441 -6.77 12.71 -35.22
C ASN A 441 -7.81 13.00 -36.31
N VAL A 442 -8.71 13.96 -36.04
CA VAL A 442 -9.45 14.62 -37.11
C VAL A 442 -8.38 15.34 -37.89
N ILE A 443 -7.87 14.67 -38.92
CA ILE A 443 -7.20 15.34 -40.01
C ILE A 443 -8.28 16.26 -40.57
N GLN A 444 -8.27 17.52 -40.13
CA GLN A 444 -8.98 18.58 -40.81
C GLN A 444 -8.31 18.69 -42.17
N SER A 445 -8.82 17.93 -43.13
CA SER A 445 -8.64 18.23 -44.54
C SER A 445 -9.48 19.48 -44.82
N PHE A 446 -8.82 20.63 -44.85
CA PHE A 446 -9.26 21.80 -45.58
C PHE A 446 -8.16 22.22 -46.53
#